data_AF-A0A969CP89-F1
#
_entry.id   AF-A0A969CP89-F1
#
_cell.length_a   1.000
_cell.length_b   1.000
_cell.length_c   1.000
_cell.angle_alpha   90.00
_cell.angle_beta   90.00
_cell.angle_gamma   90.00
#
_symmetry.space_group_name_H-M   'P 1'
#
loop_
_entity.id
_entity.type
_entity.pdbx_description
1 polymer ?
#
loop_
_entity_poly.entity_id
_entity_poly.type
_entity_poly.pdbx_seq_one_letter_code
_entity_poly.pdbx_strand_id
1 'polypeptide(L)'
;MYTHLIAASIAFTYDLSLPFSQGKAAATFIKNQHLENMIIIGYYDNAAAIMSGYLNKSIYYPQSNRLGTFLIWNNQRKAELSEPEFLRKFSEIISKNSKKTIILLSFSPTNDQKKALESSISQRLKTSLTIKLLQKFEGSIVEDENIYLFIVK
;
A
#
# COMPACT_ATOMS: atom_id res chain seq x y z
N MET A 1 -30.33 -25.09 16.67
CA MET A 1 -30.02 -24.20 17.81
C MET A 1 -28.57 -24.35 18.28
N TYR A 2 -28.08 -25.56 18.61
CA TYR A 2 -26.68 -25.79 19.03
C TYR A 2 -25.63 -25.50 17.95
N THR A 3 -25.95 -25.76 16.68
CA THR A 3 -25.08 -25.45 15.53
C THR A 3 -24.79 -23.95 15.39
N HIS A 4 -25.79 -23.10 15.65
CA HIS A 4 -25.62 -21.65 15.61
C HIS A 4 -24.75 -21.14 16.76
N LEU A 5 -24.86 -21.75 17.94
CA LEU A 5 -24.06 -21.35 19.11
C LEU A 5 -22.57 -21.68 18.92
N ILE A 6 -22.27 -22.85 18.36
CA ILE A 6 -20.89 -23.25 18.04
C ILE A 6 -20.33 -22.34 16.94
N ALA A 7 -21.10 -22.10 15.87
CA ALA A 7 -20.67 -21.21 14.78
C ALA A 7 -20.42 -19.77 15.28
N ALA A 8 -21.27 -19.25 16.16
CA ALA A 8 -21.12 -17.92 16.74
C ALA A 8 -19.84 -17.80 17.60
N SER A 9 -19.56 -18.80 18.45
CA SER A 9 -18.34 -18.81 19.27
C SER A 9 -17.07 -18.88 18.43
N ILE A 10 -17.07 -19.69 17.36
CA ILE A 10 -15.95 -19.77 16.43
C ILE A 10 -15.75 -18.42 15.73
N ALA A 11 -16.80 -17.84 15.15
CA ALA A 11 -16.74 -16.55 14.47
C ALA A 11 -16.24 -15.42 15.40
N PHE A 12 -16.74 -15.38 16.64
CA PHE A 12 -16.29 -14.42 17.65
C PHE A 12 -14.80 -14.57 17.99
N THR A 13 -14.30 -15.80 18.06
CA THR A 13 -12.87 -16.06 18.33
C THR A 13 -11.99 -15.61 17.18
N TYR A 14 -12.43 -15.81 15.94
CA TYR A 14 -11.73 -15.32 14.75
C TYR A 14 -11.69 -13.78 14.69
N ASP A 15 -12.80 -13.10 14.99
CA ASP A 15 -12.89 -11.64 15.01
C ASP A 15 -11.94 -11.00 16.05
N LEU A 16 -11.78 -11.65 17.21
CA LEU A 16 -10.84 -11.20 18.24
C LEU A 16 -9.37 -11.47 17.93
N SER A 17 -9.09 -12.56 17.20
CA SER A 17 -7.72 -13.07 17.04
C SER A 17 -7.04 -12.60 15.76
N LEU A 18 -7.80 -12.28 14.71
CA LEU A 18 -7.27 -11.85 13.42
C LEU A 18 -7.53 -10.36 13.20
N PRO A 19 -6.52 -9.56 12.81
CA PRO A 19 -6.76 -8.17 12.46
C PRO A 19 -7.61 -8.11 11.19
N PHE A 20 -8.62 -7.24 11.19
CA PHE A 20 -9.37 -6.94 9.96
C PHE A 20 -8.45 -6.40 8.87
N SER A 21 -7.48 -5.54 9.24
CA SER A 21 -6.50 -4.94 8.34
C SER A 21 -5.12 -4.79 8.98
N GLN A 22 -4.08 -4.98 8.18
CA GLN A 22 -2.70 -4.78 8.58
C GLN A 22 -2.22 -3.32 8.52
N GLY A 23 -3.11 -2.37 8.20
CA GLY A 23 -2.83 -0.93 8.14
C GLY A 23 -2.14 -0.37 9.39
N LYS A 24 -2.60 -0.78 10.57
CA LYS A 24 -2.01 -0.36 11.85
C LYS A 24 -0.60 -0.89 12.03
N ALA A 25 -0.37 -2.16 11.71
CA ALA A 25 0.94 -2.80 11.84
C ALA A 25 1.97 -2.16 10.90
N ALA A 26 1.59 -1.93 9.64
CA ALA A 26 2.42 -1.27 8.65
C ALA A 26 2.76 0.18 9.04
N ALA A 27 1.77 0.97 9.48
CA ALA A 27 2.00 2.34 9.94
C ALA A 27 2.90 2.41 11.18
N THR A 28 2.71 1.48 12.13
CA THR A 28 3.55 1.39 13.34
C THR A 28 4.99 1.07 12.97
N PHE A 29 5.21 0.15 12.02
CA PHE A 29 6.53 -0.18 11.53
C PHE A 29 7.22 1.03 10.87
N ILE A 30 6.51 1.79 10.02
CA ILE A 30 7.04 3.00 9.38
C ILE A 30 7.52 4.00 10.43
N LYS A 31 6.73 4.25 11.49
CA LYS A 31 7.12 5.14 12.60
C LYS A 31 8.33 4.63 13.37
N ASN A 32 8.35 3.34 13.72
CA ASN A 32 9.44 2.75 14.49
C ASN A 32 10.77 2.73 13.72
N GLN A 33 10.71 2.73 12.38
CA GLN A 33 11.88 2.77 11.52
C GLN A 33 12.27 4.20 11.09
N HIS A 34 11.62 5.25 11.62
CA HIS A 34 11.85 6.65 11.27
C HIS A 34 11.69 6.96 9.77
N LEU A 35 10.74 6.28 9.13
CA LEU A 35 10.49 6.35 7.70
C LEU A 35 9.40 7.35 7.32
N GLU A 36 8.75 7.98 8.31
CA GLU A 36 7.65 8.93 8.16
C GLU A 36 8.01 10.17 7.33
N ASN A 37 9.29 10.51 7.19
CA ASN A 37 9.74 11.66 6.40
C ASN A 37 9.79 11.37 4.88
N MET A 38 9.69 10.11 4.48
CA MET A 38 9.68 9.71 3.07
C MET A 38 8.33 10.03 2.40
N ILE A 39 8.33 10.13 1.08
CA ILE A 39 7.07 10.19 0.32
C ILE A 39 6.47 8.80 0.34
N ILE A 40 5.19 8.73 0.67
CA ILE A 40 4.44 7.49 0.78
C ILE A 40 3.40 7.48 -0.34
N ILE A 41 3.47 6.47 -1.21
CA ILE A 41 2.57 6.29 -2.35
C ILE A 41 1.69 5.08 -2.07
N GLY A 42 0.39 5.29 -2.03
CA GLY A 42 -0.61 4.27 -1.74
C GLY A 42 -1.26 3.69 -2.99
N TYR A 43 -0.89 2.48 -3.39
CA TYR A 43 -1.54 1.79 -4.51
C TYR A 43 -2.51 0.72 -3.99
N TYR A 44 -3.74 0.77 -4.49
CA TYR A 44 -4.98 0.51 -3.75
C TYR A 44 -5.19 1.51 -2.60
N ASP A 45 -6.15 2.39 -2.80
CA ASP A 45 -6.32 3.61 -2.03
C ASP A 45 -7.02 3.39 -0.69
N ASN A 46 -7.78 2.30 -0.53
CA ASN A 46 -8.42 1.90 0.73
C ASN A 46 -7.40 1.68 1.86
N ALA A 47 -6.45 0.76 1.68
CA ALA A 47 -5.40 0.49 2.67
C ALA A 47 -4.49 1.71 2.90
N ALA A 48 -4.26 2.50 1.86
CA ALA A 48 -3.50 3.74 1.95
C ALA A 48 -4.20 4.77 2.86
N ALA A 49 -5.52 4.92 2.78
CA ALA A 49 -6.26 5.84 3.65
C ALA A 49 -6.18 5.45 5.13
N ILE A 50 -6.27 4.15 5.43
CA ILE A 50 -6.09 3.62 6.79
C ILE A 50 -4.72 4.01 7.35
N MET A 51 -3.65 3.81 6.57
CA MET A 51 -2.30 4.19 7.00
C MET A 51 -2.12 5.69 7.16
N SER A 52 -2.77 6.50 6.33
CA SER A 52 -2.70 7.96 6.48
C SER A 52 -3.19 8.41 7.85
N GLY A 53 -4.29 7.81 8.33
CA GLY A 53 -4.83 8.05 9.67
C GLY A 53 -3.84 7.67 10.77
N TYR A 54 -3.29 6.45 10.73
CA TYR A 54 -2.31 6.01 11.74
C TYR A 54 -1.00 6.79 11.70
N LEU A 55 -0.51 7.19 10.52
CA LEU A 55 0.70 7.98 10.36
C LEU A 55 0.51 9.46 10.67
N ASN A 56 -0.74 9.94 10.73
CA ASN A 56 -1.09 11.37 10.80
C ASN A 56 -0.38 12.18 9.70
N LYS A 57 -0.35 11.64 8.48
CA LYS A 57 0.39 12.23 7.34
C LYS A 57 -0.35 11.99 6.03
N SER A 58 -0.30 12.96 5.13
CA SER A 58 -0.83 12.81 3.77
C SER A 58 -0.07 11.75 2.96
N ILE A 59 -0.82 10.91 2.27
CA ILE A 59 -0.33 9.89 1.34
C ILE A 59 -0.72 10.30 -0.07
N TYR A 60 0.13 9.97 -1.04
CA TYR A 60 -0.18 10.20 -2.44
C TYR A 60 -1.02 9.04 -2.99
N TYR A 61 -2.18 9.36 -3.56
CA TYR A 61 -3.11 8.43 -4.17
C TYR A 61 -3.05 8.52 -5.70
N PRO A 62 -2.46 7.54 -6.40
CA PRO A 62 -2.34 7.55 -7.86
C PRO A 62 -3.68 7.64 -8.60
N GLN A 63 -4.73 7.03 -8.05
CA GLN A 63 -6.08 6.97 -8.63
C GLN A 63 -6.75 8.35 -8.75
N SER A 64 -6.41 9.26 -7.85
CA SER A 64 -6.93 10.63 -7.81
C SER A 64 -5.86 11.68 -8.12
N ASN A 65 -4.61 11.25 -8.39
CA ASN A 65 -3.45 12.11 -8.63
C ASN A 65 -3.28 13.19 -7.54
N ARG A 66 -3.48 12.81 -6.27
CA ARG A 66 -3.61 13.76 -5.16
C ARG A 66 -2.85 13.30 -3.92
N LEU A 67 -2.27 14.25 -3.19
CA LEU A 67 -1.88 14.07 -1.79
C LEU A 67 -3.11 14.30 -0.90
N GLY A 68 -3.35 13.42 0.07
CA GLY A 68 -4.44 13.63 1.02
C GLY A 68 -4.40 12.69 2.21
N THR A 69 -5.30 12.92 3.16
CA THR A 69 -5.45 12.07 4.35
C THR A 69 -6.61 11.09 4.29
N PHE A 70 -7.41 11.16 3.22
CA PHE A 70 -8.61 10.36 3.02
C PHE A 70 -8.92 10.20 1.52
N LEU A 71 -9.79 9.25 1.20
CA LEU A 71 -10.30 9.04 -0.15
C LEU A 71 -11.40 10.02 -0.49
N ILE A 72 -11.38 10.50 -1.73
CA ILE A 72 -12.46 11.29 -2.30
C ILE A 72 -13.13 10.43 -3.35
N TRP A 73 -14.37 10.03 -3.07
CA TRP A 73 -15.22 9.30 -3.99
C TRP A 73 -15.91 10.31 -4.91
N ASN A 74 -15.35 10.52 -6.11
CA ASN A 74 -15.91 11.38 -7.13
C ASN A 74 -15.64 10.81 -8.53
N ASN A 75 -16.26 11.42 -9.56
CA ASN A 75 -16.11 10.97 -10.96
C ASN A 75 -14.71 11.20 -11.54
N GLN A 76 -13.83 11.91 -10.83
CA GLN A 76 -12.45 12.15 -11.26
C GLN A 76 -11.51 11.03 -10.78
N ARG A 77 -11.91 10.25 -9.77
CA ARG A 77 -11.17 9.10 -9.27
C ARG A 77 -11.30 7.94 -10.26
N LYS A 78 -10.16 7.39 -10.69
CA LYS A 78 -10.15 6.11 -11.42
C LYS A 78 -10.40 4.96 -10.45
N ALA A 79 -11.39 4.11 -10.75
CA ALA A 79 -11.69 2.93 -9.95
C ALA A 79 -10.52 1.95 -9.92
N GLU A 80 -9.94 1.72 -11.09
CA GLU A 80 -8.76 0.89 -11.29
C GLU A 80 -7.73 1.64 -12.12
N LEU A 81 -6.45 1.39 -11.83
CA LEU A 81 -5.34 1.81 -12.66
C LEU A 81 -4.79 0.57 -13.34
N SER A 82 -4.64 0.62 -14.66
CA SER A 82 -3.92 -0.44 -15.35
C SER A 82 -2.44 -0.40 -14.94
N GLU A 83 -1.78 -1.55 -14.99
CA GLU A 83 -0.36 -1.66 -14.64
C GLU A 83 0.51 -0.61 -15.40
N PRO A 84 0.37 -0.39 -16.73
CA PRO A 84 1.12 0.64 -17.42
C PRO A 84 0.84 2.07 -16.92
N GLU A 85 -0.40 2.38 -16.54
CA GLU A 85 -0.75 3.69 -16.00
C GLU A 85 -0.19 3.91 -14.60
N PHE A 86 -0.23 2.87 -13.77
CA PHE A 86 0.41 2.87 -12.46
C PHE A 86 1.91 3.12 -12.59
N LEU A 87 2.59 2.33 -13.42
CA LEU A 87 4.03 2.46 -13.68
C LEU A 87 4.40 3.85 -14.16
N ARG A 88 3.64 4.40 -15.11
CA ARG A 88 3.85 5.75 -15.62
C ARG A 88 3.73 6.80 -14.51
N LYS A 89 2.61 6.82 -13.78
CA LYS A 89 2.40 7.78 -12.67
C LYS A 89 3.47 7.64 -11.60
N PHE A 90 3.81 6.41 -11.24
CA PHE A 90 4.81 6.10 -10.25
C PHE A 90 6.20 6.64 -10.65
N SER A 91 6.62 6.39 -11.90
CA SER A 91 7.87 6.93 -12.45
C SER A 91 7.89 8.47 -12.49
N GLU A 92 6.76 9.11 -12.80
CA GLU A 92 6.62 10.57 -12.81
C GLU A 92 6.75 11.18 -11.41
N ILE A 93 6.31 10.48 -10.36
CA ILE A 93 6.40 10.98 -8.98
C ILE A 93 7.81 10.81 -8.44
N ILE A 94 8.45 9.68 -8.71
CA ILE A 94 9.85 9.47 -8.32
C ILE A 94 10.76 10.44 -9.08
N SER A 95 10.58 10.64 -10.38
CA SER A 95 11.42 11.57 -11.15
C SER A 95 11.37 12.99 -10.62
N LYS A 96 10.20 13.43 -10.15
CA LYS A 96 9.99 14.76 -9.57
C LYS A 96 10.50 14.89 -8.13
N ASN A 97 10.78 13.77 -7.45
CA ASN A 97 11.19 13.76 -6.06
C ASN A 97 12.55 13.09 -5.88
N SER A 98 13.59 13.89 -5.61
CA SER A 98 14.93 13.41 -5.26
C SER A 98 15.03 12.70 -3.90
N LYS A 99 13.89 12.51 -3.20
CA LYS A 99 13.83 11.89 -1.87
C LYS A 99 13.51 10.40 -1.97
N LYS A 100 14.06 9.61 -1.04
CA LYS A 100 13.70 8.21 -0.84
C LYS A 100 12.17 8.08 -0.72
N THR A 101 11.59 7.17 -1.51
CA THR A 101 10.15 6.99 -1.64
C THR A 101 9.77 5.59 -1.16
N ILE A 102 8.67 5.50 -0.41
CA ILE A 102 8.08 4.26 0.05
C ILE A 102 6.82 4.02 -0.78
N ILE A 103 6.76 2.82 -1.34
CA ILE A 103 5.56 2.30 -1.99
C ILE A 103 4.84 1.42 -1.00
N LEU A 104 3.54 1.67 -0.89
CA LEU A 104 2.61 0.81 -0.23
C LEU A 104 1.86 0.04 -1.32
N LEU A 105 1.91 -1.28 -1.23
CA LEU A 105 1.10 -2.15 -2.07
C LEU A 105 0.15 -2.95 -1.18
N SER A 106 -1.15 -2.87 -1.48
CA SER A 106 -2.21 -3.66 -0.83
C SER A 106 -2.33 -5.08 -1.38
N PHE A 107 -1.42 -5.49 -2.26
CA PHE A 107 -1.33 -6.85 -2.78
C PHE A 107 0.14 -7.24 -2.92
N SER A 108 0.40 -8.55 -2.91
CA SER A 108 1.72 -9.08 -3.23
C SER A 108 1.90 -9.01 -4.74
N PRO A 109 2.72 -8.10 -5.30
CA PRO A 109 3.00 -8.15 -6.72
C PRO A 109 3.69 -9.48 -7.04
N THR A 110 3.30 -10.11 -8.15
CA THR A 110 3.99 -11.31 -8.65
C THR A 110 5.45 -10.98 -8.96
N ASN A 111 6.32 -11.99 -9.03
CA ASN A 111 7.73 -11.76 -9.37
C ASN A 111 7.90 -11.09 -10.74
N ASP A 112 6.98 -11.36 -11.67
CA ASP A 112 6.97 -10.74 -13.00
C ASP A 112 6.58 -9.26 -12.92
N GLN A 113 5.56 -8.92 -12.12
CA GLN A 113 5.17 -7.52 -11.87
C GLN A 113 6.29 -6.73 -11.18
N LYS A 114 7.03 -7.35 -10.24
CA LYS A 114 8.20 -6.71 -9.61
C LYS A 114 9.30 -6.40 -10.62
N LYS A 115 9.66 -7.38 -11.47
CA LYS A 115 10.65 -7.18 -12.54
C LYS A 115 10.19 -6.15 -13.57
N ALA A 116 8.91 -6.16 -13.94
CA ALA A 116 8.33 -5.19 -14.86
C ALA A 116 8.36 -3.76 -14.27
N LEU A 117 8.06 -3.62 -12.98
CA LEU A 117 8.16 -2.37 -12.23
C LEU A 117 9.61 -1.87 -12.16
N GLU A 118 10.56 -2.71 -11.77
CA GLU A 118 11.99 -2.39 -11.72
C GLU A 118 12.53 -1.98 -13.10
N SER A 119 12.20 -2.73 -14.15
CA SER A 119 12.60 -2.46 -15.52
C SER A 119 12.02 -1.14 -16.04
N SER A 120 10.72 -0.91 -15.82
CA SER A 120 10.03 0.30 -16.27
C SER A 120 10.56 1.57 -15.58
N ILE A 121 10.84 1.47 -14.28
CA ILE A 121 11.43 2.56 -13.49
C ILE A 121 12.86 2.84 -13.97
N SER A 122 13.69 1.80 -14.10
CA SER A 122 15.09 1.93 -14.51
C SER A 122 15.22 2.50 -15.92
N GLN A 123 14.39 2.02 -16.86
CA GLN A 123 14.36 2.51 -18.24
C GLN A 123 13.94 3.98 -18.31
N ARG A 124 12.95 4.40 -17.50
CA ARG A 124 12.37 5.74 -17.57
C ARG A 124 13.18 6.79 -16.81
N LEU A 125 13.89 6.40 -15.76
CA LEU A 125 14.67 7.30 -14.91
C LEU A 125 16.14 7.37 -15.30
N LYS A 126 16.62 6.51 -16.22
CA LYS A 126 18.03 6.43 -16.66
C LYS A 126 19.02 6.27 -15.49
N THR A 127 18.54 5.74 -14.37
CA THR A 127 19.30 5.43 -13.16
C THR A 127 18.96 4.02 -12.72
N SER A 128 19.96 3.32 -12.16
CA SER A 128 19.73 2.04 -11.51
C SER A 128 18.99 2.28 -10.20
N LEU A 129 17.67 2.13 -10.22
CA LEU A 129 16.83 2.18 -9.03
C LEU A 129 16.58 0.76 -8.54
N THR A 130 16.79 0.54 -7.24
CA THR A 130 16.54 -0.76 -6.62
C THR A 130 15.25 -0.70 -5.83
N ILE A 131 14.29 -1.56 -6.18
CA ILE A 131 13.10 -1.77 -5.38
C ILE A 131 13.40 -2.89 -4.40
N LYS A 132 13.43 -2.55 -3.10
CA LYS A 132 13.63 -3.54 -2.05
C LYS A 132 12.33 -3.72 -1.28
N LEU A 133 11.88 -4.97 -1.16
CA LEU A 133 10.85 -5.32 -0.19
C LEU A 133 11.41 -5.06 1.22
N LEU A 134 10.73 -4.20 1.96
CA LEU A 134 11.14 -3.80 3.30
C LEU A 134 10.50 -4.71 4.36
N GLN A 135 9.19 -4.93 4.27
CA GLN A 135 8.44 -5.74 5.21
C GLN A 135 7.12 -6.20 4.58
N LYS A 136 6.65 -7.39 4.99
CA LYS A 136 5.31 -7.90 4.67
C LYS A 136 4.46 -7.94 5.94
N PHE A 137 3.19 -7.56 5.81
CA PHE A 137 2.18 -7.68 6.85
C PHE A 137 1.03 -8.50 6.28
N GLU A 138 1.02 -9.78 6.62
CA GLU A 138 0.05 -10.78 6.13
C GLU A 138 -0.82 -11.24 7.31
N GLY A 139 -1.91 -11.98 7.02
CA GLY A 139 -2.80 -12.55 8.03
C GLY A 139 -4.02 -11.70 8.38
N SER A 140 -4.37 -10.72 7.53
CA SER A 140 -5.65 -10.02 7.61
C SER A 140 -6.83 -10.97 7.37
N ILE A 141 -7.97 -10.73 8.03
CA ILE A 141 -9.23 -11.45 7.71
C ILE A 141 -9.61 -11.23 6.24
N VAL A 142 -9.37 -10.03 5.73
CA VAL A 142 -9.61 -9.68 4.32
C VAL A 142 -8.27 -9.68 3.59
N GLU A 143 -8.13 -10.50 2.55
CA GLU A 143 -6.84 -10.71 1.87
C GLU A 143 -6.28 -9.43 1.22
N ASP A 144 -7.15 -8.54 0.74
CA ASP A 144 -6.78 -7.25 0.14
C ASP A 144 -6.35 -6.19 1.16
N GLU A 145 -6.46 -6.50 2.45
CA GLU A 145 -5.97 -5.69 3.56
C GLU A 145 -4.60 -6.17 4.07
N ASN A 146 -3.96 -7.11 3.38
CA ASN A 146 -2.54 -7.42 3.56
C ASN A 146 -1.69 -6.29 2.97
N ILE A 147 -0.58 -5.95 3.62
CA ILE A 147 0.23 -4.79 3.23
C ILE A 147 1.67 -5.19 2.96
N TYR A 148 2.18 -4.75 1.83
CA TYR A 148 3.54 -4.96 1.37
C TYR A 148 4.24 -3.61 1.26
N LEU A 149 5.30 -3.42 2.07
CA LEU A 149 6.10 -2.20 2.05
C LEU A 149 7.31 -2.39 1.14
N PHE A 150 7.44 -1.53 0.14
CA PHE A 150 8.60 -1.47 -0.74
C PHE A 150 9.30 -0.12 -0.59
N ILE A 151 10.63 -0.14 -0.58
CA ILE A 151 11.44 1.07 -0.62
C ILE A 151 12.11 1.18 -1.99
N VAL A 152 12.05 2.37 -2.56
CA VAL A 152 12.75 2.71 -3.80
C VAL A 152 13.95 3.58 -3.47
N LYS A 153 15.13 3.14 -3.89
CA LYS A 153 16.42 3.84 -3.68
C LYS A 153 17.19 3.94 -4.99
#